data_AF-A0A9P7L6N8-F1
#
_entry.id   AF-A0A9P7L6N8-F1
#
_cell.length_a   1.000
_cell.length_b   1.000
_cell.length_c   1.000
_cell.angle_alpha   90.00
_cell.angle_beta   90.00
_cell.angle_gamma   90.00
#
_symmetry.space_group_name_H-M   'P 1'
#
loop_
_entity.id
_entity.type
_entity.pdbx_description
1 polymer ?
#
loop_
_entity_poly.entity_id
_entity_poly.type
_entity_poly.pdbx_seq_one_letter_code
_entity_poly.pdbx_strand_id
1 'polypeptide(L)'
;MWTLMGLISRSAEQLGMHRDGTVLSLSPIETEERRRLWWQLQHLDLILSLKNNVTPLSFGAGWDVRLPLNIEDDDLDPSSTTPPKERIGLTSFSYTLFTYWKMERQRRFRMTQASQATAGDTSLLGCLADSVIDDLEAGLNEHFLQYCDPINPLHTILQITARAVVNVLRLRKLHEARMRSQNSDDPCHVEHFNACMQGMGYIVVSHSNLQLKPFIWLVESSFLWYAFIGILVDMSSLKDVTLIKSAWTLLSQLYAVVDHISDLEDDRRKSHAARSVVATWYECSQKPGLAEMQKPGFVSKLEKDLAALENKINGARENQVSVSQDVWQTRPVEAELQPFGFEFADIDWAFWDSIN
;
A
#
# COMPACT_ATOMS: atom_id res chain seq x y z
N MET A 1 10.21 14.12 -10.43
CA MET A 1 9.09 13.38 -11.05
C MET A 1 7.73 14.00 -10.69
N TRP A 2 7.47 14.31 -9.41
CA TRP A 2 6.24 14.98 -8.94
C TRP A 2 5.84 16.25 -9.70
N THR A 3 6.77 17.22 -9.88
CA THR A 3 6.48 18.46 -10.61
C THR A 3 6.09 18.24 -12.08
N LEU A 4 6.68 17.25 -12.74
CA LEU A 4 6.33 16.89 -14.11
C LEU A 4 4.92 16.33 -14.19
N MET A 5 4.50 15.55 -13.19
CA MET A 5 3.14 15.03 -13.09
C MET A 5 2.11 16.17 -13.04
N GLY A 6 2.37 17.20 -12.23
CA GLY A 6 1.53 18.40 -12.19
C GLY A 6 1.43 19.11 -13.55
N LEU A 7 2.53 19.22 -14.29
CA LEU A 7 2.53 19.81 -15.63
C LEU A 7 1.69 18.97 -16.62
N ILE A 8 1.90 17.65 -16.64
CA ILE A 8 1.17 16.74 -17.53
C ILE A 8 -0.33 16.78 -17.24
N SER A 9 -0.72 16.75 -15.95
CA SER A 9 -2.12 16.88 -15.54
C SER A 9 -2.77 18.16 -16.06
N ARG A 10 -2.08 19.30 -15.97
CA ARG A 10 -2.60 20.58 -16.51
C ARG A 10 -2.66 20.61 -18.02
N SER A 11 -1.68 20.04 -18.71
CA SER A 11 -1.72 19.92 -20.17
C SER A 11 -2.87 19.01 -20.64
N ALA A 12 -3.11 17.88 -19.96
CA ALA A 12 -4.24 17.01 -20.25
C ALA A 12 -5.59 17.69 -20.04
N GLU A 13 -5.72 18.49 -18.97
CA GLU A 13 -6.90 19.33 -18.73
C GLU A 13 -7.13 20.34 -19.87
N GLN A 14 -6.08 21.04 -20.32
CA GLN A 14 -6.13 21.98 -21.45
C GLN A 14 -6.57 21.30 -22.77
N LEU A 15 -6.21 20.04 -22.96
CA LEU A 15 -6.64 19.22 -24.12
C LEU A 15 -8.06 18.65 -23.96
N GLY A 16 -8.75 18.96 -22.86
CA GLY A 16 -10.10 18.49 -22.58
C GLY A 16 -10.19 17.02 -22.18
N MET A 17 -9.09 16.36 -21.80
CA MET A 17 -9.09 14.93 -21.44
C MET A 17 -9.88 14.63 -20.16
N HIS A 18 -10.11 15.64 -19.33
CA HIS A 18 -10.94 15.56 -18.12
C HIS A 18 -12.46 15.49 -18.42
N ARG A 19 -12.84 15.60 -19.69
CA ARG A 19 -14.23 15.48 -20.16
C ARG A 19 -14.42 14.18 -20.92
N ASP A 20 -15.47 13.44 -20.61
CA ASP A 20 -15.79 12.19 -21.31
C ASP A 20 -16.06 12.46 -22.80
N GLY A 21 -15.44 11.66 -23.68
CA GLY A 21 -15.58 11.82 -25.12
C GLY A 21 -17.02 11.73 -25.62
N THR A 22 -17.90 11.03 -24.89
CA THR A 22 -19.34 10.97 -25.23
C THR A 22 -20.04 12.33 -25.09
N VAL A 23 -19.60 13.18 -24.15
CA VAL A 23 -20.13 14.55 -23.99
C VAL A 23 -19.62 15.46 -25.11
N LEU A 24 -18.42 15.16 -25.61
CA LEU A 24 -17.77 15.88 -26.70
C LEU A 24 -18.17 15.37 -28.09
N SER A 25 -19.04 14.36 -28.18
CA SER A 25 -19.44 13.71 -29.44
C SER A 25 -18.26 13.17 -30.28
N LEU A 26 -17.23 12.66 -29.61
CA LEU A 26 -16.09 12.02 -30.26
C LEU A 26 -16.45 10.63 -30.78
N SER A 27 -15.63 10.10 -31.68
CA SER A 27 -15.77 8.70 -32.12
C SER A 27 -15.60 7.74 -30.93
N PRO A 28 -16.14 6.51 -31.02
CA PRO A 28 -15.99 5.54 -29.94
C PRO A 28 -14.54 5.20 -29.62
N ILE A 29 -13.68 5.08 -30.66
CA ILE A 29 -12.25 4.80 -30.47
C ILE A 29 -11.54 5.96 -29.76
N GLU A 30 -11.73 7.20 -30.21
CA GLU A 30 -11.11 8.38 -29.57
C GLU A 30 -11.62 8.58 -28.14
N THR A 31 -12.90 8.30 -27.90
CA THR A 31 -13.47 8.32 -26.54
C THR A 31 -12.74 7.34 -25.65
N GLU A 32 -12.50 6.13 -26.13
CA GLU A 32 -11.94 5.05 -25.32
C GLU A 32 -10.44 5.21 -25.08
N GLU A 33 -9.70 5.66 -26.09
CA GLU A 33 -8.30 6.07 -25.93
C GLU A 33 -8.17 7.20 -24.89
N ARG A 34 -9.05 8.21 -24.95
CA ARG A 34 -9.05 9.32 -23.98
C ARG A 34 -9.37 8.83 -22.57
N ARG A 35 -10.34 7.92 -22.40
CA ARG A 35 -10.63 7.31 -21.08
C ARG A 35 -9.40 6.59 -20.55
N ARG A 36 -8.80 5.70 -21.34
CA ARG A 36 -7.62 4.91 -20.93
C ARG A 36 -6.45 5.83 -20.53
N LEU A 37 -6.18 6.87 -21.32
CA LEU A 37 -5.12 7.85 -21.04
C LEU A 37 -5.39 8.68 -19.78
N TRP A 38 -6.61 9.22 -19.64
CA TRP A 38 -6.97 10.01 -18.47
C TRP A 38 -6.87 9.18 -17.19
N TRP A 39 -7.42 7.97 -17.18
CA TRP A 39 -7.36 7.08 -16.02
C TRP A 39 -5.93 6.66 -15.67
N GLN A 40 -5.08 6.38 -16.68
CA GLN A 40 -3.67 6.08 -16.43
C GLN A 40 -2.96 7.28 -15.79
N LEU A 41 -3.25 8.49 -16.25
CA LEU A 41 -2.72 9.71 -15.69
C LEU A 41 -3.13 9.90 -14.23
N GLN A 42 -4.42 9.70 -13.92
CA GLN A 42 -4.92 9.77 -12.55
C GLN A 42 -4.30 8.68 -11.66
N HIS A 43 -4.12 7.47 -12.18
CA HIS A 43 -3.51 6.37 -11.44
C HIS A 43 -2.04 6.66 -11.10
N LEU A 44 -1.29 7.23 -12.05
CA LEU A 44 0.09 7.67 -11.83
C LEU A 44 0.17 8.83 -10.83
N ASP A 45 -0.74 9.81 -10.93
CA ASP A 45 -0.86 10.90 -9.95
C ASP A 45 -1.09 10.33 -8.55
N LEU A 46 -2.05 9.42 -8.39
CA LEU A 46 -2.33 8.75 -7.13
C LEU A 46 -1.08 8.08 -6.56
N ILE A 47 -0.42 7.24 -7.36
CA ILE A 47 0.83 6.56 -6.96
C ILE A 47 1.88 7.57 -6.51
N LEU A 48 2.13 8.62 -7.29
CA LEU A 48 3.16 9.62 -7.00
C LEU A 48 2.79 10.50 -5.79
N SER A 49 1.51 10.74 -5.56
CA SER A 49 1.03 11.57 -4.44
C SER A 49 1.19 10.84 -3.13
N LEU A 50 0.73 9.58 -3.09
CA LEU A 50 0.92 8.69 -1.95
C LEU A 50 2.39 8.52 -1.64
N LYS A 51 3.20 8.44 -2.69
CA LYS A 51 4.64 8.37 -2.62
C LYS A 51 5.28 9.58 -1.91
N ASN A 52 4.76 10.77 -2.14
CA ASN A 52 5.25 12.03 -1.55
C ASN A 52 4.45 12.45 -0.29
N ASN A 53 3.56 11.59 0.24
CA ASN A 53 2.65 11.91 1.34
C ASN A 53 1.82 13.18 1.13
N VAL A 54 1.36 13.39 -0.11
CA VAL A 54 0.49 14.49 -0.49
C VAL A 54 -0.84 13.98 -1.03
N THR A 55 -1.85 14.83 -1.00
CA THR A 55 -3.17 14.50 -1.56
C THR A 55 -3.10 14.48 -3.09
N PRO A 56 -3.58 13.40 -3.74
CA PRO A 56 -3.71 13.35 -5.19
C PRO A 56 -4.55 14.48 -5.77
N LEU A 57 -4.05 15.07 -6.87
CA LEU A 57 -4.78 16.08 -7.65
C LEU A 57 -6.09 15.49 -8.19
N SER A 58 -6.08 14.19 -8.51
CA SER A 58 -7.23 13.44 -9.01
C SER A 58 -8.45 13.47 -8.07
N PHE A 59 -8.23 13.71 -6.77
CA PHE A 59 -9.29 13.76 -5.77
C PHE A 59 -9.87 15.16 -5.56
N GLY A 60 -9.18 16.22 -6.01
CA GLY A 60 -9.66 17.60 -5.93
C GLY A 60 -10.26 18.14 -7.23
N ALA A 61 -9.95 17.53 -8.38
CA ALA A 61 -10.40 18.01 -9.69
C ALA A 61 -11.80 17.48 -10.08
N GLY A 62 -12.64 18.37 -10.62
CA GLY A 62 -13.92 17.99 -11.23
C GLY A 62 -13.73 17.43 -12.64
N TRP A 63 -14.02 16.15 -12.83
CA TRP A 63 -13.96 15.46 -14.11
C TRP A 63 -15.04 14.36 -14.20
N ASP A 64 -15.52 14.09 -15.41
CA ASP A 64 -16.70 13.23 -15.69
C ASP A 64 -16.40 12.00 -16.57
N VAL A 65 -15.12 11.75 -16.85
CA VAL A 65 -14.62 10.59 -17.59
C VAL A 65 -15.12 9.28 -16.97
N ARG A 66 -15.77 8.43 -17.76
CA ARG A 66 -16.26 7.12 -17.30
C ARG A 66 -15.11 6.11 -17.21
N LEU A 67 -15.31 5.02 -16.46
CA LEU A 67 -14.36 3.89 -16.50
C LEU A 67 -14.22 3.39 -17.94
N PRO A 68 -13.01 2.95 -18.35
CA PRO A 68 -12.85 2.34 -19.65
C PRO A 68 -13.59 0.99 -19.74
N LEU A 69 -13.99 0.62 -20.94
CA LEU A 69 -14.69 -0.62 -21.28
C LEU A 69 -13.77 -1.83 -21.09
N ASN A 70 -14.35 -2.94 -20.62
CA ASN A 70 -13.66 -4.22 -20.57
C ASN A 70 -13.63 -4.89 -21.96
N ILE A 71 -12.64 -4.53 -22.77
CA ILE A 71 -12.48 -4.99 -24.16
C ILE A 71 -11.01 -5.30 -24.45
N GLU A 72 -10.74 -6.15 -25.45
CA GLU A 72 -9.41 -6.33 -26.01
C GLU A 72 -9.12 -5.24 -27.06
N ASP A 73 -7.84 -5.07 -27.40
CA ASP A 73 -7.44 -4.09 -28.42
C ASP A 73 -7.99 -4.45 -29.81
N ASP A 74 -8.18 -5.74 -30.12
CA ASP A 74 -8.79 -6.21 -31.37
C ASP A 74 -10.30 -5.87 -31.48
N ASP A 75 -10.95 -5.50 -30.37
CA ASP A 75 -12.35 -5.05 -30.38
C ASP A 75 -12.47 -3.57 -30.81
N LEU A 76 -11.36 -2.82 -30.87
CA LEU A 76 -11.34 -1.42 -31.28
C LEU A 76 -11.21 -1.32 -32.80
N ASP A 77 -12.31 -0.98 -33.47
CA ASP A 77 -12.35 -0.68 -34.90
C ASP A 77 -12.37 0.84 -35.13
N PRO A 78 -11.33 1.42 -35.77
CA PRO A 78 -11.28 2.85 -36.10
C PRO A 78 -12.42 3.34 -37.00
N SER A 79 -13.06 2.44 -37.74
CA SER A 79 -14.17 2.76 -38.64
C SER A 79 -15.55 2.61 -37.99
N SER A 80 -15.62 2.08 -36.76
CA SER A 80 -16.89 1.86 -36.07
C SER A 80 -17.51 3.17 -35.58
N THR A 81 -18.79 3.36 -35.88
CA THR A 81 -19.59 4.47 -35.37
C THR A 81 -20.25 4.16 -34.02
N THR A 82 -20.15 2.91 -33.54
CA THR A 82 -20.76 2.45 -32.29
C THR A 82 -19.70 1.92 -31.32
N PRO A 83 -19.83 2.15 -30.01
CA PRO A 83 -18.90 1.59 -29.04
C PRO A 83 -18.92 0.06 -29.06
N PRO A 84 -17.74 -0.59 -28.91
CA PRO A 84 -17.68 -2.04 -28.83
C PRO A 84 -18.41 -2.53 -27.58
N LYS A 85 -18.93 -3.76 -27.67
CA LYS A 85 -19.60 -4.39 -26.53
C LYS A 85 -18.55 -4.91 -25.56
N GLU A 86 -18.74 -4.64 -24.27
CA GLU A 86 -17.89 -5.19 -23.22
C GLU A 86 -17.92 -6.72 -23.20
N ARG A 87 -16.73 -7.31 -23.01
CA ARG A 87 -16.58 -8.75 -22.84
C ARG A 87 -17.01 -9.16 -21.44
N ILE A 88 -17.55 -10.38 -21.34
CA ILE A 88 -17.86 -11.02 -20.06
C ILE A 88 -16.59 -11.74 -19.60
N GLY A 89 -16.19 -11.53 -18.35
CA GLY A 89 -14.98 -12.12 -17.78
C GLY A 89 -13.75 -11.23 -17.88
N LEU A 90 -12.58 -11.78 -17.56
CA LEU A 90 -11.33 -11.03 -17.59
C LEU A 90 -10.73 -10.99 -19.00
N THR A 91 -10.14 -9.85 -19.32
CA THR A 91 -9.40 -9.50 -20.54
C THR A 91 -7.95 -9.17 -20.19
N SER A 92 -7.09 -8.98 -21.19
CA SER A 92 -5.71 -8.49 -20.98
C SER A 92 -5.68 -7.14 -20.23
N PHE A 93 -6.73 -6.32 -20.40
CA PHE A 93 -6.88 -5.00 -19.78
C PHE A 93 -7.43 -5.06 -18.35
N SER A 94 -7.91 -6.21 -17.87
CA SER A 94 -8.67 -6.30 -16.62
C SER A 94 -7.90 -5.92 -15.36
N TYR A 95 -6.58 -6.17 -15.29
CA TYR A 95 -5.79 -5.72 -14.14
C TYR A 95 -5.78 -4.19 -14.03
N THR A 96 -5.59 -3.50 -15.17
CA THR A 96 -5.63 -2.05 -15.25
C THR A 96 -7.04 -1.51 -14.95
N LEU A 97 -8.08 -2.15 -15.49
CA LEU A 97 -9.46 -1.78 -15.18
C LEU A 97 -9.77 -1.96 -13.67
N PHE A 98 -9.22 -2.99 -13.04
CA PHE A 98 -9.32 -3.21 -11.59
C PHE A 98 -8.67 -2.07 -10.78
N THR A 99 -7.49 -1.58 -11.18
CA THR A 99 -6.86 -0.44 -10.48
C THR A 99 -7.67 0.85 -10.63
N TYR A 100 -8.26 1.08 -11.80
CA TYR A 100 -9.13 2.23 -12.07
C TYR A 100 -10.45 2.13 -11.29
N TRP A 101 -11.07 0.95 -11.28
CA TRP A 101 -12.30 0.70 -10.54
C TRP A 101 -12.11 0.96 -9.04
N LYS A 102 -11.00 0.48 -8.45
CA LYS A 102 -10.65 0.78 -7.06
C LYS A 102 -10.53 2.29 -6.82
N MET A 103 -9.80 2.97 -7.70
CA MET A 103 -9.58 4.41 -7.60
C MET A 103 -10.91 5.18 -7.69
N GLU A 104 -11.83 4.78 -8.57
CA GLU A 104 -13.16 5.38 -8.70
C GLU A 104 -13.98 5.22 -7.42
N ARG A 105 -13.96 4.02 -6.81
CA ARG A 105 -14.64 3.76 -5.54
C ARG A 105 -14.08 4.64 -4.42
N GLN A 106 -12.75 4.73 -4.31
CA GLN A 106 -12.08 5.61 -3.36
C GLN A 106 -12.47 7.08 -3.57
N ARG A 107 -12.43 7.56 -4.82
CA ARG A 107 -12.81 8.93 -5.18
C ARG A 107 -14.26 9.23 -4.78
N ARG A 108 -15.19 8.34 -5.14
CA ARG A 108 -16.62 8.52 -4.84
C ARG A 108 -16.88 8.59 -3.35
N PHE A 109 -16.27 7.68 -2.58
CA PHE A 109 -16.38 7.67 -1.13
C PHE A 109 -15.87 8.97 -0.51
N ARG A 110 -14.71 9.49 -0.97
CA ARG A 110 -14.20 10.80 -0.55
C ARG A 110 -15.13 11.95 -0.89
N MET A 111 -15.71 11.98 -2.08
CA MET A 111 -16.64 13.04 -2.47
C MET A 111 -17.90 13.04 -1.60
N THR A 112 -18.41 11.85 -1.25
CA THR A 112 -19.52 11.71 -0.30
C THR A 112 -19.12 12.19 1.11
N GLN A 113 -17.94 11.83 1.60
CA GLN A 113 -17.44 12.28 2.91
C GLN A 113 -17.18 13.79 2.96
N ALA A 114 -16.57 14.37 1.93
CA ALA A 114 -16.32 15.82 1.85
C ALA A 114 -17.62 16.64 1.88
N SER A 115 -18.72 16.08 1.34
CA SER A 115 -20.05 16.71 1.44
C SER A 115 -20.67 16.64 2.86
N GLN A 116 -20.12 15.80 3.74
CA GLN A 116 -20.60 15.56 5.10
C GLN A 116 -19.61 16.00 6.19
N ALA A 117 -18.38 16.40 5.81
CA ALA A 117 -17.30 16.70 6.74
C ALA A 117 -17.54 18.00 7.54
N THR A 118 -17.44 17.91 8.86
CA THR A 118 -17.27 19.05 9.77
C THR A 118 -15.80 19.43 9.88
N ALA A 119 -15.49 20.71 10.13
CA ALA A 119 -14.11 21.18 10.28
C ALA A 119 -13.38 20.42 11.41
N GLY A 120 -12.40 19.57 11.06
CA GLY A 120 -11.58 18.84 12.03
C GLY A 120 -11.15 17.42 11.62
N ASP A 121 -11.76 16.82 10.60
CA ASP A 121 -11.38 15.47 10.15
C ASP A 121 -10.07 15.49 9.32
N THR A 122 -9.00 14.94 9.89
CA THR A 122 -7.68 14.77 9.26
C THR A 122 -7.57 13.53 8.37
N SER A 123 -8.52 12.59 8.50
CA SER A 123 -8.54 11.30 7.81
C SER A 123 -8.96 11.45 6.34
N LEU A 124 -8.12 11.05 5.39
CA LEU A 124 -8.40 11.28 3.97
C LEU A 124 -9.56 10.43 3.41
N LEU A 125 -9.96 9.38 4.13
CA LEU A 125 -11.11 8.53 3.81
C LEU A 125 -12.22 8.64 4.88
N GLY A 126 -12.07 9.43 5.94
CA GLY A 126 -13.05 9.57 7.02
C GLY A 126 -13.41 8.24 7.71
N CYS A 127 -14.56 8.19 8.42
CA CYS A 127 -15.00 7.00 9.17
C CYS A 127 -15.51 5.90 8.21
N LEU A 128 -14.85 4.74 8.21
CA LEU A 128 -15.22 3.59 7.38
C LEU A 128 -16.28 2.72 8.08
N ALA A 129 -17.50 2.72 7.55
CA ALA A 129 -18.55 1.78 7.97
C ALA A 129 -18.31 0.38 7.37
N ASP A 130 -18.77 -0.68 8.06
CA ASP A 130 -18.63 -2.06 7.55
C ASP A 130 -19.31 -2.24 6.20
N SER A 131 -20.48 -1.64 6.02
CA SER A 131 -21.22 -1.70 4.76
C SER A 131 -20.39 -1.21 3.56
N VAL A 132 -19.50 -0.23 3.75
CA VAL A 132 -18.65 0.29 2.68
C VAL A 132 -17.59 -0.74 2.28
N ILE A 133 -17.05 -1.47 3.25
CA ILE A 133 -16.06 -2.53 3.01
C ILE A 133 -16.75 -3.72 2.34
N ASP A 134 -17.92 -4.10 2.83
CA ASP A 134 -18.71 -5.22 2.30
C ASP A 134 -19.20 -4.93 0.86
N ASP A 135 -19.66 -3.70 0.59
CA ASP A 135 -20.04 -3.26 -0.76
C ASP A 135 -18.84 -3.29 -1.72
N LEU A 136 -17.65 -2.90 -1.25
CA LEU A 136 -16.44 -2.98 -2.05
C LEU A 136 -16.04 -4.43 -2.33
N GLU A 137 -16.07 -5.31 -1.32
CA GLU A 137 -15.75 -6.72 -1.47
C GLU A 137 -16.74 -7.43 -2.42
N ALA A 138 -18.03 -7.14 -2.29
CA ALA A 138 -19.07 -7.63 -3.20
C ALA A 138 -18.83 -7.16 -4.64
N GLY A 139 -18.51 -5.86 -4.82
CA GLY A 139 -18.19 -5.30 -6.13
C GLY A 139 -16.93 -5.91 -6.75
N LEU A 140 -15.89 -6.15 -5.96
CA LEU A 140 -14.68 -6.86 -6.40
C LEU A 140 -15.00 -8.28 -6.86
N ASN A 141 -15.87 -8.97 -6.13
CA ASN A 141 -16.29 -10.33 -6.49
C ASN A 141 -17.09 -10.36 -7.79
N GLU A 142 -18.08 -9.49 -7.92
CA GLU A 142 -18.93 -9.36 -9.10
C GLU A 142 -18.15 -8.97 -10.36
N HIS A 143 -17.23 -8.01 -10.27
CA HIS A 143 -16.58 -7.46 -11.46
C HIS A 143 -15.31 -8.23 -11.85
N PHE A 144 -14.63 -8.87 -10.89
CA PHE A 144 -13.30 -9.43 -11.15
C PHE A 144 -13.07 -10.85 -10.57
N LEU A 145 -13.31 -11.06 -9.27
CA LEU A 145 -12.83 -12.29 -8.61
C LEU A 145 -13.54 -13.56 -9.10
N GLN A 146 -14.83 -13.48 -9.44
CA GLN A 146 -15.57 -14.64 -9.93
C GLN A 146 -15.05 -15.18 -11.28
N TYR A 147 -14.28 -14.37 -12.01
CA TYR A 147 -13.73 -14.71 -13.33
C TYR A 147 -12.24 -15.08 -13.28
N CYS A 148 -11.61 -15.05 -12.09
CA CYS A 148 -10.20 -15.35 -11.93
C CYS A 148 -9.90 -16.84 -12.15
N ASP A 149 -8.85 -17.12 -12.92
CA ASP A 149 -8.29 -18.47 -13.11
C ASP A 149 -6.92 -18.52 -12.41
N PRO A 150 -6.72 -19.39 -11.41
CA PRO A 150 -5.46 -19.47 -10.67
C PRO A 150 -4.25 -19.89 -11.52
N ILE A 151 -4.45 -20.42 -12.72
CA ILE A 151 -3.37 -20.76 -13.65
C ILE A 151 -2.77 -19.50 -14.29
N ASN A 152 -3.57 -18.46 -14.49
CA ASN A 152 -3.13 -17.23 -15.13
C ASN A 152 -2.45 -16.29 -14.11
N PRO A 153 -1.19 -15.89 -14.31
CA PRO A 153 -0.47 -15.06 -13.34
C PRO A 153 -1.09 -13.66 -13.14
N LEU A 154 -1.71 -13.07 -14.18
CA LEU A 154 -2.41 -11.78 -14.07
C LEU A 154 -3.67 -11.91 -13.20
N HIS A 155 -4.39 -13.02 -13.32
CA HIS A 155 -5.57 -13.29 -12.50
C HIS A 155 -5.15 -13.54 -11.05
N THR A 156 -4.07 -14.31 -10.83
CA THR A 156 -3.53 -14.58 -9.49
C THR A 156 -3.10 -13.30 -8.78
N ILE A 157 -2.36 -12.40 -9.45
CA ILE A 157 -1.97 -11.13 -8.82
C ILE A 157 -3.19 -10.23 -8.56
N LEU A 158 -4.14 -10.15 -9.49
CA LEU A 158 -5.41 -9.43 -9.27
C LEU A 158 -6.11 -9.96 -8.01
N GLN A 159 -6.23 -11.28 -7.89
CA GLN A 159 -6.91 -11.94 -6.78
C GLN A 159 -6.25 -11.64 -5.44
N ILE A 160 -4.92 -11.68 -5.38
CA ILE A 160 -4.16 -11.35 -4.16
C ILE A 160 -4.31 -9.87 -3.83
N THR A 161 -4.12 -8.98 -4.81
CA THR A 161 -4.22 -7.52 -4.60
C THR A 161 -5.64 -7.11 -4.18
N ALA A 162 -6.69 -7.70 -4.74
CA ALA A 162 -8.07 -7.42 -4.37
C ALA A 162 -8.35 -7.80 -2.90
N ARG A 163 -7.90 -8.99 -2.47
CA ARG A 163 -8.05 -9.43 -1.07
C ARG A 163 -7.19 -8.60 -0.11
N ALA A 164 -5.99 -8.23 -0.52
CA ALA A 164 -5.12 -7.35 0.25
C ALA A 164 -5.76 -5.97 0.46
N VAL A 165 -6.41 -5.40 -0.55
CA VAL A 165 -7.15 -4.13 -0.46
C VAL A 165 -8.26 -4.19 0.60
N VAL A 166 -9.07 -5.26 0.60
CA VAL A 166 -10.14 -5.45 1.60
C VAL A 166 -9.53 -5.60 3.00
N ASN A 167 -8.46 -6.38 3.14
CA ASN A 167 -7.76 -6.55 4.42
C ASN A 167 -7.22 -5.21 4.96
N VAL A 168 -6.65 -4.38 4.10
CA VAL A 168 -6.10 -3.09 4.51
C VAL A 168 -7.20 -2.13 4.97
N LEU A 169 -8.36 -2.12 4.31
CA LEU A 169 -9.52 -1.34 4.75
C LEU A 169 -10.03 -1.79 6.13
N ARG A 170 -10.13 -3.10 6.35
CA ARG A 170 -10.49 -3.68 7.66
C ARG A 170 -9.47 -3.31 8.72
N LEU A 171 -8.18 -3.45 8.39
CA LEU A 171 -7.08 -3.15 9.29
C LEU A 171 -7.10 -1.70 9.77
N ARG A 172 -7.38 -0.75 8.87
CA ARG A 172 -7.55 0.65 9.24
C ARG A 172 -8.65 0.87 10.26
N LYS A 173 -9.83 0.29 10.02
CA LYS A 173 -10.95 0.40 10.96
C LYS A 173 -10.57 -0.18 12.33
N LEU A 174 -9.93 -1.35 12.33
CA LEU A 174 -9.44 -1.99 13.55
C LEU A 174 -8.39 -1.13 14.26
N HIS A 175 -7.54 -0.43 13.52
CA HIS A 175 -6.58 0.50 14.11
C HIS A 175 -7.26 1.65 14.85
N GLU A 176 -8.26 2.30 14.23
CA GLU A 176 -9.00 3.39 14.86
C GLU A 176 -9.76 2.90 16.10
N ALA A 177 -10.30 1.67 16.08
CA ALA A 177 -10.91 1.05 17.25
C ALA A 177 -9.88 0.81 18.35
N ARG A 178 -8.72 0.26 18.00
CA ARG A 178 -7.61 -0.02 18.90
C ARG A 178 -7.04 1.23 19.56
N MET A 179 -6.86 2.32 18.79
CA MET A 179 -6.38 3.60 19.31
C MET A 179 -7.38 4.28 20.26
N ARG A 180 -8.67 3.97 20.13
CA ARG A 180 -9.71 4.44 21.06
C ARG A 180 -9.87 3.54 22.29
N SER A 181 -9.38 2.31 22.24
CA SER A 181 -9.50 1.37 23.35
C SER A 181 -8.55 1.73 24.48
N GLN A 182 -9.07 1.87 25.70
CA GLN A 182 -8.28 2.10 26.91
C GLN A 182 -7.87 0.80 27.61
N ASN A 183 -8.47 -0.34 27.21
CA ASN A 183 -8.25 -1.63 27.84
C ASN A 183 -7.32 -2.49 26.98
N SER A 184 -6.28 -3.06 27.60
CA SER A 184 -5.31 -3.92 26.93
C SER A 184 -5.85 -5.32 26.57
N ASP A 185 -6.92 -5.77 27.24
CA ASP A 185 -7.54 -7.09 27.01
C ASP A 185 -8.77 -7.02 26.08
N ASP A 186 -8.96 -5.90 25.36
CA ASP A 186 -10.05 -5.73 24.40
C ASP A 186 -9.89 -6.69 23.19
N PRO A 187 -10.94 -7.42 22.77
CA PRO A 187 -10.92 -8.27 21.58
C PRO A 187 -10.38 -7.59 20.31
N CYS A 188 -10.54 -6.27 20.19
CA CYS A 188 -10.07 -5.53 19.03
C CYS A 188 -8.55 -5.61 18.81
N HIS A 189 -7.75 -5.80 19.87
CA HIS A 189 -6.28 -5.96 19.74
C HIS A 189 -5.92 -7.26 19.03
N VAL A 190 -6.63 -8.35 19.34
CA VAL A 190 -6.40 -9.66 18.71
C VAL A 190 -6.89 -9.65 17.26
N GLU A 191 -8.03 -9.02 16.99
CA GLU A 191 -8.54 -8.85 15.62
C GLU A 191 -7.59 -8.00 14.76
N HIS A 192 -7.09 -6.89 15.31
CA HIS A 192 -6.07 -6.05 14.68
C HIS A 192 -4.81 -6.85 14.36
N PHE A 193 -4.31 -7.61 15.33
CA PHE A 193 -3.13 -8.46 15.14
C PHE A 193 -3.33 -9.48 14.02
N ASN A 194 -4.48 -10.17 14.01
CA ASN A 194 -4.81 -11.15 12.98
C ASN A 194 -4.91 -10.50 11.58
N ALA A 195 -5.46 -9.29 11.48
CA ALA A 195 -5.51 -8.54 10.23
C ALA A 195 -4.11 -8.11 9.75
N CYS A 196 -3.21 -7.73 10.67
CA CYS A 196 -1.81 -7.46 10.34
C CYS A 196 -1.09 -8.72 9.83
N MET A 197 -1.27 -9.85 10.52
CA MET A 197 -0.75 -11.16 10.12
C MET A 197 -1.25 -11.56 8.73
N GLN A 198 -2.54 -11.38 8.45
CA GLN A 198 -3.12 -11.64 7.14
C GLN A 198 -2.52 -10.74 6.05
N GLY A 199 -2.32 -9.45 6.36
CA GLY A 199 -1.67 -8.49 5.46
C GLY A 199 -0.27 -8.91 5.05
N MET A 200 0.55 -9.31 6.03
CA MET A 200 1.89 -9.86 5.77
C MET A 200 1.85 -11.20 5.04
N GLY A 201 0.85 -12.04 5.31
CA GLY A 201 0.61 -13.29 4.59
C GLY A 201 0.43 -13.09 3.08
N TYR A 202 -0.29 -12.04 2.66
CA TYR A 202 -0.42 -11.73 1.23
C TYR A 202 0.91 -11.35 0.57
N ILE A 203 1.79 -10.64 1.28
CA ILE A 203 3.13 -10.32 0.80
C ILE A 203 3.96 -11.60 0.63
N VAL A 204 3.97 -12.47 1.65
CA VAL A 204 4.69 -13.75 1.60
C VAL A 204 4.21 -14.62 0.44
N VAL A 205 2.90 -14.78 0.27
CA VAL A 205 2.32 -15.56 -0.85
C VAL A 205 2.69 -14.97 -2.19
N SER A 206 2.68 -13.64 -2.32
CA SER A 206 3.02 -12.96 -3.56
C SER A 206 4.48 -13.17 -3.96
N HIS A 207 5.41 -13.07 -2.99
CA HIS A 207 6.85 -13.29 -3.21
C HIS A 207 7.20 -14.77 -3.42
N SER A 208 6.48 -15.68 -2.77
CA SER A 208 6.74 -17.12 -2.85
C SER A 208 6.25 -17.74 -4.17
N ASN A 209 5.30 -17.11 -4.85
CA ASN A 209 4.73 -17.64 -6.08
C ASN A 209 5.64 -17.35 -7.29
N LEU A 210 6.22 -18.42 -7.87
CA LEU A 210 7.11 -18.34 -9.03
C LEU A 210 6.45 -17.71 -10.27
N GLN A 211 5.13 -17.87 -10.44
CA GLN A 211 4.40 -17.29 -11.57
C GLN A 211 4.31 -15.76 -11.50
N LEU A 212 4.50 -15.18 -10.30
CA LEU A 212 4.40 -13.75 -10.06
C LEU A 212 5.75 -13.03 -10.18
N LYS A 213 6.85 -13.75 -10.43
CA LYS A 213 8.18 -13.15 -10.65
C LYS A 213 8.19 -11.98 -11.64
N PRO A 214 7.51 -12.05 -12.81
CA PRO A 214 7.46 -10.91 -13.75
C PRO A 214 6.77 -9.65 -13.18
N PHE A 215 5.96 -9.81 -12.13
CA PHE A 215 5.19 -8.75 -11.48
C PHE A 215 5.75 -8.37 -10.10
N ILE A 216 6.95 -8.82 -9.74
CA ILE A 216 7.50 -8.61 -8.40
C ILE A 216 7.64 -7.13 -8.04
N TRP A 217 7.99 -6.29 -9.03
CA TRP A 217 8.06 -4.83 -8.87
C TRP A 217 6.76 -4.21 -8.34
N LEU A 218 5.62 -4.81 -8.70
CA LEU A 218 4.30 -4.38 -8.24
C LEU A 218 4.09 -4.74 -6.77
N VAL A 219 4.50 -5.95 -6.40
CA VAL A 219 4.39 -6.50 -5.05
C VAL A 219 5.32 -5.76 -4.07
N GLU A 220 6.57 -5.54 -4.44
CA GLU A 220 7.56 -4.82 -3.61
C GLU A 220 7.08 -3.41 -3.27
N SER A 221 6.46 -2.78 -4.25
CA SER A 221 5.91 -1.46 -4.09
C SER A 221 4.61 -1.45 -3.23
N SER A 222 4.03 -2.61 -2.94
CA SER A 222 2.84 -2.78 -2.09
C SER A 222 3.15 -3.14 -0.63
N PHE A 223 4.42 -3.10 -0.19
CA PHE A 223 4.77 -3.57 1.17
C PHE A 223 4.04 -2.77 2.27
N LEU A 224 3.27 -3.48 3.12
CA LEU A 224 2.44 -2.89 4.16
C LEU A 224 3.22 -2.69 5.47
N TRP A 225 4.10 -1.69 5.51
CA TRP A 225 4.90 -1.34 6.69
C TRP A 225 4.07 -1.19 7.97
N TYR A 226 2.88 -0.60 7.86
CA TYR A 226 1.96 -0.45 8.98
C TYR A 226 1.58 -1.80 9.63
N ALA A 227 1.19 -2.80 8.84
CA ALA A 227 0.86 -4.14 9.34
C ALA A 227 2.09 -4.84 9.92
N PHE A 228 3.27 -4.61 9.33
CA PHE A 228 4.54 -5.15 9.84
C PHE A 228 4.86 -4.60 11.24
N ILE A 229 4.82 -3.27 11.43
CA ILE A 229 5.07 -2.65 12.73
C ILE A 229 3.96 -3.02 13.73
N GLY A 230 2.70 -3.07 13.27
CA GLY A 230 1.57 -3.53 14.08
C GLY A 230 1.81 -4.91 14.70
N ILE A 231 2.35 -5.87 13.93
CA ILE A 231 2.71 -7.20 14.48
C ILE A 231 3.74 -7.06 15.61
N LEU A 232 4.79 -6.26 15.43
CA LEU A 232 5.86 -6.11 16.42
C LEU A 232 5.35 -5.49 17.72
N VAL A 233 4.57 -4.42 17.62
CA VAL A 233 3.95 -3.72 18.74
C VAL A 233 2.95 -4.63 19.47
N ASP A 234 2.17 -5.40 18.73
CA ASP A 234 1.13 -6.25 19.32
C ASP A 234 1.76 -7.44 20.02
N MET A 235 2.82 -8.02 19.46
CA MET A 235 3.56 -9.11 20.09
C MET A 235 4.14 -8.72 21.45
N SER A 236 4.54 -7.46 21.68
CA SER A 236 5.01 -7.01 23.00
C SER A 236 3.90 -6.98 24.05
N SER A 237 2.64 -6.75 23.63
CA SER A 237 1.47 -6.66 24.52
C SER A 237 0.70 -7.98 24.67
N LEU A 238 0.76 -8.87 23.67
CA LEU A 238 0.01 -10.14 23.66
C LEU A 238 0.48 -11.13 24.73
N LYS A 239 -0.49 -11.82 25.35
CA LYS A 239 -0.25 -12.90 26.32
C LYS A 239 -0.27 -14.29 25.70
N ASP A 240 -0.88 -14.45 24.52
CA ASP A 240 -1.01 -15.74 23.84
C ASP A 240 0.31 -16.16 23.18
N VAL A 241 0.94 -17.17 23.76
CA VAL A 241 2.21 -17.76 23.31
C VAL A 241 2.09 -18.37 21.90
N THR A 242 0.92 -18.92 21.53
CA THR A 242 0.73 -19.58 20.23
C THR A 242 0.68 -18.57 19.09
N LEU A 243 0.03 -17.43 19.32
CA LEU A 243 -0.02 -16.32 18.37
C LEU A 243 1.36 -15.69 18.17
N ILE A 244 2.12 -15.49 19.25
CA ILE A 244 3.49 -14.95 19.18
C ILE A 244 4.40 -15.89 18.36
N LYS A 245 4.36 -17.21 18.62
CA LYS A 245 5.14 -18.20 17.84
C LYS A 245 4.76 -18.18 16.35
N SER A 246 3.47 -18.04 16.05
CA SER A 246 2.97 -17.96 14.68
C SER A 246 3.46 -16.70 13.96
N ALA A 247 3.49 -15.55 14.64
CA ALA A 247 4.04 -14.31 14.10
C ALA A 247 5.55 -14.40 13.83
N TRP A 248 6.34 -14.97 14.73
CA TRP A 248 7.76 -15.19 14.45
C TRP A 248 8.01 -16.15 13.28
N THR A 249 7.13 -17.14 13.09
CA THR A 249 7.17 -18.02 11.92
C THR A 249 6.87 -17.23 10.64
N LEU A 250 5.86 -16.39 10.65
CA LEU A 250 5.51 -15.53 9.50
C LEU A 250 6.63 -14.53 9.18
N LEU A 251 7.21 -13.88 10.18
CA LEU A 251 8.36 -12.98 10.00
C LEU A 251 9.57 -13.73 9.43
N SER A 252 9.82 -14.95 9.88
CA SER A 252 10.90 -15.79 9.32
C SER A 252 10.66 -16.09 7.83
N GLN A 253 9.42 -16.39 7.44
CA GLN A 253 9.06 -16.58 6.03
C GLN A 253 9.22 -15.28 5.23
N LEU A 254 8.79 -14.15 5.80
CA LEU A 254 8.90 -12.84 5.16
C LEU A 254 10.37 -12.49 4.85
N TYR A 255 11.26 -12.59 5.83
CA TYR A 255 12.69 -12.34 5.64
C TYR A 255 13.41 -13.36 4.74
N ALA A 256 12.79 -14.53 4.48
CA ALA A 256 13.32 -15.51 3.55
C ALA A 256 12.95 -15.25 2.09
N VAL A 257 11.86 -14.53 1.83
CA VAL A 257 11.33 -14.31 0.46
C VAL A 257 11.39 -12.86 0.00
N VAL A 258 11.57 -11.92 0.93
CA VAL A 258 11.62 -10.49 0.65
C VAL A 258 13.05 -10.00 0.86
N ASP A 259 13.86 -10.02 -0.21
CA ASP A 259 15.27 -9.62 -0.12
C ASP A 259 15.42 -8.12 0.18
N HIS A 260 14.53 -7.26 -0.35
CA HIS A 260 14.65 -5.81 -0.25
C HIS A 260 14.45 -5.25 1.16
N ILE A 261 13.81 -5.98 2.10
CA ILE A 261 13.66 -5.51 3.49
C ILE A 261 14.92 -5.75 4.33
N SER A 262 15.84 -6.59 3.85
CA SER A 262 17.11 -6.87 4.54
C SER A 262 18.21 -5.87 4.22
N ASP A 263 18.06 -5.08 3.15
CA ASP A 263 19.06 -4.08 2.77
C ASP A 263 18.84 -2.77 3.54
N LEU A 264 19.61 -2.58 4.61
CA LEU A 264 19.46 -1.47 5.55
C LEU A 264 20.10 -0.15 5.06
N GLU A 265 20.91 -0.18 3.99
CA GLU A 265 21.70 0.99 3.57
C GLU A 265 20.87 1.99 2.76
N ASP A 266 19.85 1.50 2.05
CA ASP A 266 19.03 2.30 1.14
C ASP A 266 17.92 3.12 1.83
N ASP A 267 17.42 2.68 2.99
CA ASP A 267 16.23 3.28 3.60
C ASP A 267 16.25 3.24 5.14
N ARG A 268 16.12 4.43 5.74
CA ARG A 268 16.03 4.60 7.20
C ARG A 268 14.92 3.77 7.84
N ARG A 269 13.78 3.58 7.14
CA ARG A 269 12.65 2.77 7.63
C ARG A 269 13.05 1.32 7.83
N LYS A 270 13.84 0.75 6.92
CA LYS A 270 14.34 -0.62 7.04
C LYS A 270 15.28 -0.74 8.25
N SER A 271 16.16 0.24 8.46
CA SER A 271 17.02 0.28 9.64
C SER A 271 16.23 0.38 10.96
N HIS A 272 15.16 1.17 10.98
CA HIS A 272 14.29 1.31 12.16
C HIS A 272 13.50 0.02 12.40
N ALA A 273 12.86 -0.52 11.37
CA ALA A 273 12.16 -1.80 11.41
C ALA A 273 13.06 -2.94 11.90
N ALA A 274 14.31 -3.00 11.44
CA ALA A 274 15.29 -3.98 11.91
C ALA A 274 15.58 -3.83 13.42
N ARG A 275 15.74 -2.60 13.93
CA ARG A 275 15.90 -2.35 15.37
C ARG A 275 14.66 -2.78 16.14
N SER A 276 13.46 -2.44 15.66
CA SER A 276 12.20 -2.84 16.28
C SER A 276 12.07 -4.37 16.36
N VAL A 277 12.41 -5.09 15.28
CA VAL A 277 12.42 -6.57 15.28
C VAL A 277 13.32 -7.13 16.38
N VAL A 278 14.55 -6.61 16.49
CA VAL A 278 15.52 -7.08 17.49
C VAL A 278 15.02 -6.77 18.90
N ALA A 279 14.51 -5.57 19.15
CA ALA A 279 13.94 -5.19 20.43
C ALA A 279 12.76 -6.09 20.84
N THR A 280 11.78 -6.26 19.94
CA THR A 280 10.62 -7.11 20.17
C THR A 280 11.00 -8.58 20.39
N TRP A 281 12.06 -9.07 19.75
CA TRP A 281 12.59 -10.42 20.02
C TRP A 281 12.99 -10.58 21.48
N TYR A 282 13.80 -9.65 22.01
CA TYR A 282 14.27 -9.72 23.39
C TYR A 282 13.11 -9.61 24.39
N GLU A 283 12.15 -8.71 24.16
CA GLU A 283 10.95 -8.59 24.99
C GLU A 283 10.11 -9.88 24.98
N CYS A 284 9.86 -10.46 23.81
CA CYS A 284 9.09 -11.69 23.68
C CYS A 284 9.80 -12.90 24.32
N SER A 285 11.13 -12.97 24.21
CA SER A 285 11.92 -14.08 24.76
C SER A 285 11.87 -14.16 26.29
N GLN A 286 11.60 -13.03 26.96
CA GLN A 286 11.49 -12.95 28.42
C GLN A 286 10.09 -13.33 28.94
N LYS A 287 9.09 -13.52 28.06
CA LYS A 287 7.72 -13.83 28.47
C LYS A 287 7.58 -15.28 28.97
N PRO A 288 6.69 -15.52 29.96
CA PRO A 288 6.42 -16.87 30.47
C PRO A 288 5.90 -17.78 29.36
N GLY A 289 6.52 -18.96 29.19
CA GLY A 289 6.18 -19.92 28.13
C GLY A 289 6.94 -19.76 26.81
N LEU A 290 7.80 -18.74 26.68
CA LEU A 290 8.65 -18.48 25.50
C LEU A 290 10.15 -18.64 25.78
N ALA A 291 10.56 -18.97 27.00
CA ALA A 291 11.97 -19.11 27.40
C ALA A 291 12.76 -20.16 26.60
N GLU A 292 12.10 -21.20 26.08
CA GLU A 292 12.72 -22.25 25.26
C GLU A 292 12.73 -21.93 23.75
N MET A 293 12.16 -20.80 23.35
CA MET A 293 12.08 -20.44 21.94
C MET A 293 13.45 -20.09 21.38
N GLN A 294 13.88 -20.83 20.35
CA GLN A 294 15.15 -20.58 19.69
C GLN A 294 15.12 -19.28 18.90
N LYS A 295 16.21 -18.52 18.98
CA LYS A 295 16.40 -17.28 18.23
C LYS A 295 16.38 -17.53 16.72
N PRO A 296 15.46 -16.90 15.97
CA PRO A 296 15.41 -17.05 14.52
C PRO A 296 16.71 -16.56 13.87
N GLY A 297 17.18 -17.28 12.84
CA GLY A 297 18.43 -16.96 12.16
C GLY A 297 18.45 -15.55 11.54
N PHE A 298 17.30 -15.07 11.07
CA PHE A 298 17.19 -13.71 10.50
C PHE A 298 17.40 -12.61 11.55
N VAL A 299 16.97 -12.82 12.80
CA VAL A 299 17.20 -11.85 13.89
C VAL A 299 18.70 -11.72 14.17
N SER A 300 19.41 -12.84 14.24
CA SER A 300 20.87 -12.85 14.39
C SER A 300 21.61 -12.20 13.21
N LYS A 301 21.05 -12.28 12.01
CA LYS A 301 21.58 -11.57 10.82
C LYS A 301 21.36 -10.06 10.97
N LEU A 302 20.15 -9.62 11.30
CA LEU A 302 19.82 -8.21 11.50
C LEU A 302 20.69 -7.54 12.56
N GLU A 303 21.01 -8.22 13.66
CA GLU A 303 21.93 -7.67 14.68
C GLU A 303 23.32 -7.39 14.12
N LYS A 304 23.85 -8.31 13.31
CA LYS A 304 25.16 -8.12 12.67
C LYS A 304 25.12 -6.98 11.67
N ASP A 305 24.06 -6.91 10.88
CA ASP A 305 23.87 -5.87 9.86
C ASP A 305 23.70 -4.48 10.52
N LEU A 306 22.96 -4.39 11.62
CA LEU A 306 22.81 -3.16 12.42
C LEU A 306 24.13 -2.73 13.07
N ALA A 307 24.89 -3.67 13.66
CA ALA A 307 26.21 -3.37 14.23
C ALA A 307 27.20 -2.88 13.16
N ALA A 308 27.16 -3.47 11.96
CA ALA A 308 27.97 -3.02 10.83
C ALA A 308 27.58 -1.60 10.38
N LEU A 309 26.28 -1.31 10.33
CA LEU A 309 25.76 0.02 9.98
C LEU A 309 26.17 1.09 11.02
N GLU A 310 26.07 0.79 12.32
CA GLU A 310 26.48 1.69 13.40
C GLU A 310 27.98 1.99 13.36
N ASN A 311 28.81 0.97 13.11
CA ASN A 311 30.25 1.15 12.94
C ASN A 311 30.59 2.03 11.72
N LYS A 312 29.87 1.87 10.60
CA LYS A 312 30.02 2.76 9.43
C LYS A 312 29.64 4.20 9.76
N ILE A 313 28.54 4.43 10.47
CA ILE A 313 28.08 5.77 10.87
C ILE A 313 29.09 6.42 11.81
N ASN A 314 29.61 5.69 12.79
CA ASN A 314 30.60 6.18 13.74
C ASN A 314 31.94 6.51 13.06
N GLY A 315 32.43 5.65 12.15
CA GLY A 315 33.62 5.94 11.36
C GLY A 315 33.45 7.13 10.41
N ALA A 316 32.26 7.36 9.86
CA ALA A 316 31.96 8.55 9.06
C ALA A 316 31.95 9.84 9.91
N ARG A 317 31.44 9.77 11.15
CA ARG A 317 31.46 10.88 12.11
C ARG A 317 32.88 11.21 12.55
N GLU A 318 33.72 10.23 12.84
CA GLU A 318 35.13 10.43 13.20
C GLU A 318 35.93 11.08 12.05
N ASN A 319 35.66 10.71 10.80
CA ASN A 319 36.27 11.35 9.64
C ASN A 319 35.77 12.79 9.39
N GLN A 320 34.50 13.10 9.71
CA GLN A 320 33.95 14.46 9.60
C GLN A 320 34.45 15.45 10.67
N VAL A 321 34.90 14.97 11.84
CA VAL A 321 35.50 15.83 12.88
C VAL A 321 36.85 16.44 12.45
N SER A 322 37.40 16.02 11.30
CA SER A 322 38.67 16.55 10.78
C SER A 322 38.54 17.69 9.76
N VAL A 323 37.32 18.10 9.38
CA VAL A 323 37.10 19.20 8.42
C VAL A 323 36.04 20.17 8.96
N SER A 324 36.49 21.33 9.45
CA SER A 324 35.61 22.42 9.89
C SER A 324 34.90 23.10 8.71
N GLN A 325 33.57 23.20 8.86
CA GLN A 325 32.64 24.22 8.36
C GLN A 325 32.85 24.80 6.95
N ASP A 326 31.97 24.41 6.02
CA ASP A 326 31.14 25.40 5.31
C ASP A 326 29.99 24.77 4.49
N VAL A 327 28.92 25.57 4.35
CA VAL A 327 27.82 25.49 3.37
C VAL A 327 26.63 24.56 3.66
N TRP A 328 25.50 25.21 3.99
CA TRP A 328 24.09 24.86 3.74
C TRP A 328 23.81 23.46 3.15
N GLN A 329 23.34 22.54 3.99
CA GLN A 329 22.54 21.40 3.54
C GLN A 329 21.33 21.21 4.46
N THR A 330 20.35 22.11 4.37
CA THR A 330 18.95 21.68 4.47
C THR A 330 18.67 20.80 3.25
N ARG A 331 19.10 19.53 3.31
CA ARG A 331 18.59 18.51 2.39
C ARG A 331 17.10 18.35 2.71
N PRO A 332 16.21 18.40 1.70
CA PRO A 332 14.81 18.12 1.94
C PRO A 332 14.71 16.73 2.55
N VAL A 333 13.79 16.58 3.51
CA VAL A 333 13.37 15.27 3.99
C VAL A 333 12.86 14.50 2.76
N GLU A 334 13.68 13.60 2.21
CA GLU A 334 13.25 12.62 1.22
C GLU A 334 12.34 11.61 1.93
N ALA A 335 11.09 12.04 2.15
CA ALA A 335 9.99 11.16 2.55
C ALA A 335 9.49 10.49 1.27
N GLU A 336 10.00 9.30 0.98
CA GLU A 336 9.76 8.63 -0.28
C GLU A 336 9.18 7.20 -0.07
N LEU A 337 7.88 7.08 -0.41
CA LEU A 337 7.25 6.01 -1.21
C LEU A 337 6.46 4.86 -0.54
N GLN A 338 5.13 4.84 -0.79
CA GLN A 338 4.28 3.65 -1.00
C GLN A 338 3.29 3.91 -2.16
N PRO A 339 3.28 3.13 -3.27
CA PRO A 339 2.32 3.29 -4.37
C PRO A 339 0.90 2.73 -4.14
N PHE A 340 0.70 1.86 -3.15
CA PHE A 340 -0.63 1.28 -2.87
C PHE A 340 -1.23 1.85 -1.59
N GLY A 341 -1.78 3.06 -1.75
CA GLY A 341 -2.33 3.85 -0.66
C GLY A 341 -3.64 3.29 -0.13
N PHE A 342 -3.54 2.76 1.07
CA PHE A 342 -4.45 3.14 2.14
C PHE A 342 -3.58 3.62 3.30
N GLU A 343 -3.40 4.94 3.28
CA GLU A 343 -3.00 5.86 4.35
C GLU A 343 -1.83 5.49 5.27
N PHE A 344 -0.70 6.08 4.92
CA PHE A 344 0.43 6.42 5.79
C PHE A 344 0.31 7.83 6.40
N ALA A 345 -0.83 8.50 6.24
CA ALA A 345 -1.05 9.85 6.76
C ALA A 345 -1.11 9.90 8.30
N ASP A 346 -1.29 8.76 8.96
CA ASP A 346 -1.54 8.67 10.41
C ASP A 346 -0.40 8.02 11.22
N ILE A 347 0.74 7.64 10.61
CA ILE A 347 1.89 7.24 11.42
C ILE A 347 2.61 8.51 11.88
N ASP A 348 2.26 8.97 13.08
CA ASP A 348 3.08 9.92 13.82
C ASP A 348 4.39 9.24 14.20
N TRP A 349 5.39 9.36 13.32
CA TRP A 349 6.74 8.88 13.59
C TRP A 349 7.37 9.57 14.79
N ALA A 350 6.92 10.78 15.17
CA ALA A 350 7.40 11.45 16.38
C ALA A 350 6.90 10.78 17.67
N PHE A 351 5.70 10.17 17.64
CA PHE A 351 5.24 9.29 18.73
C PHE A 351 6.14 8.06 18.86
N TRP A 352 6.51 7.41 17.75
CA TRP A 352 7.39 6.23 17.78
C TRP A 352 8.85 6.56 18.13
N ASP A 353 9.34 7.74 17.73
CA ASP A 353 10.66 8.24 18.13
C ASP A 353 10.73 8.52 19.64
N SER A 354 9.59 8.72 20.31
CA SER A 354 9.51 8.96 21.76
C SER A 354 9.48 7.70 22.62
N ILE A 355 9.36 6.51 22.00
CA ILE A 355 9.30 5.21 22.69
C ILE A 355 10.70 4.55 22.81
N ASN A 356 11.75 5.18 22.28
CA ASN A 356 13.15 4.77 22.50
C ASN A 356 13.86 5.58 23.59
#